data_AF-A0A914S3A0-F1
#
_entry.id   AF-A0A914S3A0-F1
#
_cell.length_a   1.000
_cell.length_b   1.000
_cell.length_c   1.000
_cell.angle_alpha   90.00
_cell.angle_beta   90.00
_cell.angle_gamma   90.00
#
_symmetry.space_group_name_H-M   'P 1'
#
loop_
_entity.id
_entity.type
_entity.pdbx_description
1 polymer ?
#
loop_
_entity_poly.entity_id
_entity_poly.type
_entity_poly.pdbx_seq_one_letter_code
_entity_poly.pdbx_strand_id
1 'polypeptide(L)'
;MLNNRLGVVILGIALALSLRDIYGHSEDEHDLDDEAAAFTKEFGDEVISNDEVEGEEIPVRTPSSHFTAPHTLKNLPPMKFLFCVSCGYRQAFDEFSRFVHEKYPSMKIDGSNYAPVAWKAILAQFIGFSKIAMIVLIVMGRDPFASIGRPTPTVFSWALNNKLSSCMMLFLLSNAIESSLMSTGAFEIYLGNEQIWSKLESGRVPTPAELMQIIDEHMVISGAKVS
;
A
#
# COMPACT_ATOMS: atom_id res chain seq x y z
N MET A 1 -15.68 -11.73 -38.62
CA MET A 1 -15.40 -12.87 -37.71
C MET A 1 -14.13 -12.67 -36.87
N LEU A 2 -13.03 -12.13 -37.42
CA LEU A 2 -11.77 -11.92 -36.68
C LEU A 2 -11.91 -10.98 -35.47
N ASN A 3 -12.67 -9.88 -35.59
CA ASN A 3 -12.91 -8.94 -34.48
C ASN A 3 -13.69 -9.55 -33.30
N ASN A 4 -14.58 -10.51 -33.57
CA ASN A 4 -15.30 -11.22 -32.50
C ASN A 4 -14.38 -12.22 -31.78
N ARG A 5 -13.47 -12.88 -32.51
CA ARG A 5 -12.50 -13.80 -31.88
C ARG A 5 -11.45 -13.04 -31.07
N LEU A 6 -10.92 -11.94 -31.61
CA LEU A 6 -9.97 -11.09 -30.92
C LEU A 6 -10.60 -10.46 -29.66
N GLY A 7 -11.84 -9.97 -29.76
CA GLY A 7 -12.57 -9.42 -28.63
C GLY A 7 -12.80 -10.43 -27.51
N VAL A 8 -13.15 -11.68 -27.84
CA VAL A 8 -13.30 -12.76 -26.86
C VAL A 8 -11.98 -13.11 -26.17
N VAL A 9 -10.86 -13.09 -26.90
CA VAL A 9 -9.52 -13.33 -26.31
C VAL A 9 -9.14 -12.20 -25.36
N ILE A 10 -9.31 -10.94 -25.76
CA ILE A 10 -9.02 -9.77 -24.90
C ILE A 10 -9.89 -9.81 -23.64
N LEU A 11 -11.19 -10.12 -23.81
CA LEU A 11 -12.10 -10.24 -22.68
C LEU A 11 -11.70 -11.39 -21.75
N GLY A 12 -11.29 -12.53 -22.32
CA GLY A 12 -10.81 -13.68 -21.55
C GLY A 12 -9.55 -13.36 -20.75
N ILE A 13 -8.59 -12.64 -21.33
CA ILE A 13 -7.40 -12.18 -20.63
C ILE A 13 -7.78 -11.20 -19.51
N ALA A 14 -8.62 -10.20 -19.79
CA ALA A 14 -9.07 -9.24 -18.78
C ALA A 14 -9.78 -9.91 -17.60
N LEU A 15 -10.60 -10.92 -17.89
CA LEU A 15 -11.34 -11.68 -16.89
C LEU A 15 -10.40 -12.59 -16.07
N ALA A 16 -9.40 -13.20 -16.71
CA ALA A 16 -8.36 -13.96 -16.01
C ALA A 16 -7.51 -13.07 -15.09
N LEU A 17 -7.14 -11.86 -15.54
CA LEU A 17 -6.42 -10.89 -14.72
C LEU A 17 -7.27 -10.42 -13.53
N SER A 18 -8.57 -10.15 -13.72
CA SER A 18 -9.46 -9.82 -12.61
C SER A 18 -9.71 -10.98 -11.65
N LEU A 19 -9.76 -12.22 -12.13
CA LEU A 19 -9.82 -13.38 -11.25
C LEU A 19 -8.54 -13.52 -10.43
N ARG A 20 -7.37 -13.30 -11.04
CA ARG A 20 -6.09 -13.30 -10.32
C ARG A 20 -6.05 -12.23 -9.24
N ASP A 21 -6.57 -11.04 -9.52
CA ASP A 21 -6.61 -9.93 -8.55
C ASP A 21 -7.52 -10.26 -7.35
N ILE A 22 -8.67 -10.90 -7.58
CA ILE A 22 -9.61 -11.32 -6.52
C ILE A 22 -9.03 -12.46 -5.67
N TYR A 23 -8.34 -13.43 -6.28
CA TYR A 23 -7.77 -14.58 -5.55
C TYR A 23 -6.39 -14.29 -4.93
N GLY A 24 -5.57 -13.45 -5.57
CA GLY A 24 -4.24 -13.10 -5.11
C GLY A 24 -4.25 -12.27 -3.81
N HIS A 25 -5.37 -11.63 -3.48
CA HIS A 25 -5.52 -10.95 -2.19
C HIS A 25 -5.62 -11.91 -0.98
N SER A 26 -5.55 -13.23 -1.22
CA SER A 26 -5.62 -14.27 -0.18
C SER A 26 -4.26 -14.91 0.14
N GLU A 27 -3.17 -14.57 -0.56
CA GLU A 27 -1.85 -15.24 -0.42
C GLU A 27 -0.79 -14.42 0.35
N ASP A 28 -1.09 -13.22 0.86
CA ASP A 28 -0.13 -12.33 1.55
C ASP A 28 0.28 -12.78 2.98
N GLU A 29 0.05 -14.04 3.37
CA GLU A 29 0.51 -14.58 4.67
C GLU A 29 1.68 -15.57 4.56
N HIS A 30 2.16 -15.90 3.34
CA HIS A 30 3.20 -16.92 3.14
C HIS A 30 4.50 -16.45 2.45
N ASP A 31 4.59 -15.20 2.00
CA ASP A 31 5.77 -14.72 1.24
C ASP A 31 6.93 -14.17 2.10
N LEU A 32 6.79 -14.15 3.43
CA LEU A 32 7.84 -13.65 4.34
C LEU A 32 9.05 -14.60 4.48
N ASP A 33 8.87 -15.88 4.21
CA ASP A 33 9.91 -16.89 4.42
C ASP A 33 10.88 -17.02 3.22
N ASP A 34 10.40 -16.74 2.00
CA ASP A 34 11.17 -16.96 0.77
C ASP A 34 12.19 -15.84 0.48
N GLU A 35 11.90 -14.59 0.88
CA GLU A 35 12.79 -13.45 0.64
C GLU A 35 14.01 -13.46 1.59
N ALA A 36 13.81 -13.90 2.84
CA ALA A 36 14.89 -14.10 3.81
C ALA A 36 15.81 -15.28 3.42
N ALA A 37 15.23 -16.34 2.85
CA ALA A 37 16.00 -17.49 2.37
C ALA A 37 16.85 -17.15 1.12
N ALA A 38 16.34 -16.30 0.22
CA ALA A 38 17.09 -15.84 -0.95
C ALA A 38 18.28 -14.95 -0.56
N PHE A 39 18.11 -14.04 0.41
CA PHE A 39 19.16 -13.13 0.86
C PHE A 39 20.33 -13.86 1.56
N THR A 40 20.02 -14.86 2.39
CA THR A 40 21.04 -15.62 3.14
C THR A 40 21.90 -16.47 2.21
N LYS A 41 21.35 -16.91 1.08
CA LYS A 41 22.05 -17.70 0.07
C LYS A 41 23.01 -16.88 -0.80
N GLU A 42 22.78 -15.57 -0.92
CA GLU A 42 23.55 -14.70 -1.80
C GLU A 42 24.67 -13.94 -1.06
N PHE A 43 24.60 -13.84 0.28
CA PHE A 43 25.60 -13.12 1.10
C PHE A 43 26.24 -13.95 2.23
N GLY A 44 25.88 -15.22 2.37
CA GLY A 44 26.41 -16.10 3.42
C GLY A 44 27.63 -16.88 2.98
N ASP A 45 28.80 -16.24 2.93
CA ASP A 45 30.07 -16.78 3.47
C ASP A 45 31.26 -15.89 3.08
N GLU A 46 31.97 -15.40 4.11
CA GLU A 46 33.44 -15.47 4.15
C GLU A 46 33.88 -15.31 5.61
N VAL A 47 34.29 -16.43 6.23
CA VAL A 47 35.03 -16.44 7.48
C VAL A 47 36.47 -16.07 7.16
N ILE A 48 36.88 -14.85 7.46
CA ILE A 48 38.29 -14.45 7.37
C ILE A 48 38.97 -14.82 8.69
N SER A 49 39.62 -15.98 8.69
CA SER A 49 40.74 -16.29 9.58
C SER A 49 41.97 -15.54 9.08
N ASN A 50 42.70 -14.83 9.95
CA ASN A 50 44.07 -14.46 9.64
C ASN A 50 44.97 -14.55 10.89
N ASP A 51 45.88 -15.52 10.80
CA ASP A 51 47.08 -15.69 11.62
C ASP A 51 48.05 -14.50 11.48
N GLU A 52 48.97 -14.44 12.45
CA GLU A 52 50.08 -13.50 12.69
C GLU A 52 50.98 -13.21 11.47
N VAL A 53 51.52 -11.98 11.35
CA VAL A 53 52.96 -11.64 11.16
C VAL A 53 53.20 -10.13 11.43
N GLU A 54 54.33 -9.84 12.10
CA GLU A 54 54.90 -8.54 12.53
C GLU A 54 55.23 -7.54 11.41
N GLY A 55 55.26 -6.23 11.75
CA GLY A 55 56.02 -5.23 10.97
C GLY A 55 55.59 -3.76 11.08
N GLU A 56 56.34 -3.00 11.88
CA GLU A 56 56.64 -1.55 11.78
C GLU A 56 55.55 -0.50 12.15
N GLU A 57 55.80 0.19 13.28
CA GLU A 57 55.03 1.30 13.81
C GLU A 57 55.21 2.59 12.99
N ILE A 58 54.11 3.18 12.51
CA ILE A 58 54.07 4.57 12.05
C ILE A 58 53.02 5.30 12.90
N PRO A 59 53.38 6.30 13.74
CA PRO A 59 52.42 6.97 14.60
C PRO A 59 51.61 7.97 13.79
N VAL A 60 50.45 7.54 13.28
CA VAL A 60 49.50 8.45 12.65
C VAL A 60 48.76 9.21 13.76
N ARG A 61 48.95 10.54 13.76
CA ARG A 61 48.26 11.51 14.61
C ARG A 61 46.78 11.20 14.75
N THR A 62 46.30 11.01 15.98
CA THR A 62 44.89 11.03 16.35
C THR A 62 44.24 12.37 15.95
N PRO A 63 43.21 12.39 15.09
CA PRO A 63 42.32 13.53 15.02
C PRO A 63 41.36 13.43 16.20
N SER A 64 41.64 14.18 17.25
CA SER A 64 40.70 14.45 18.33
C SER A 64 39.58 15.35 17.79
N SER A 65 38.54 14.73 17.23
CA SER A 65 37.21 15.31 17.15
C SER A 65 36.20 14.23 17.49
N HIS A 66 36.31 13.74 18.73
CA HIS A 66 35.24 13.02 19.40
C HIS A 66 34.12 14.04 19.68
N PHE A 67 33.39 14.44 18.63
CA PHE A 67 32.04 14.93 18.79
C PHE A 67 31.20 13.69 19.08
N THR A 68 31.15 13.30 20.36
CA THR A 68 30.13 12.36 20.81
C THR A 68 28.80 13.08 20.60
N ALA A 69 28.04 12.63 19.60
CA ALA A 69 26.62 12.94 19.57
C ALA A 69 26.04 12.60 20.95
N PRO A 70 25.19 13.46 21.55
CA PRO A 70 24.64 13.18 22.87
C PRO A 70 23.77 11.91 22.77
N HIS A 71 24.28 10.80 23.31
CA HIS A 71 23.60 9.50 23.39
C HIS A 71 22.46 9.47 24.41
N THR A 72 21.69 10.55 24.55
CA THR A 72 20.53 10.60 25.46
C THR A 72 19.20 10.31 24.77
N LEU A 73 19.21 9.90 23.50
CA LEU A 73 18.02 9.40 22.79
C LEU A 73 17.82 7.88 22.98
N LYS A 74 17.89 7.39 24.22
CA LYS A 74 17.51 6.00 24.53
C LYS A 74 15.99 5.95 24.64
N ASN A 75 15.34 5.45 23.59
CA ASN A 75 13.90 5.16 23.47
C ASN A 75 13.02 6.32 22.96
N LEU A 76 13.13 6.66 21.68
CA LEU A 76 12.05 7.39 21.01
C LEU A 76 10.90 6.42 20.68
N PRO A 77 9.64 6.83 20.86
CA PRO A 77 8.51 6.06 20.36
C PRO A 77 8.62 5.92 18.82
N PRO A 78 8.27 4.76 18.26
CA PRO A 78 8.25 4.57 16.81
C PRO A 78 7.17 5.46 16.20
N MET A 79 7.42 6.04 15.04
CA MET A 79 6.45 6.82 14.31
C MET A 79 5.85 5.97 13.20
N LYS A 80 4.52 5.96 13.09
CA LYS A 80 3.80 5.18 12.07
C LYS A 80 2.90 6.09 11.25
N PHE A 81 3.01 5.98 9.94
CA PHE A 81 2.13 6.65 8.99
C PHE A 81 1.20 5.63 8.36
N LEU A 82 -0.11 5.87 8.48
CA LEU A 82 -1.13 5.12 7.76
C LEU A 82 -1.77 6.03 6.72
N PHE A 83 -1.52 5.75 5.44
CA PHE A 83 -1.97 6.62 4.36
C PHE A 83 -2.57 5.87 3.18
N CYS A 84 -3.43 6.53 2.43
CA CYS A 84 -3.99 5.97 1.21
C CYS A 84 -2.95 5.97 0.07
N VAL A 85 -2.38 4.79 -0.24
CA VAL A 85 -1.39 4.62 -1.32
C VAL A 85 -2.00 4.93 -2.69
N SER A 86 -3.22 4.43 -2.95
CA SER A 86 -3.94 4.67 -4.20
C SER A 86 -4.32 6.14 -4.44
N CYS A 87 -4.28 6.96 -3.39
CA CYS A 87 -4.54 8.40 -3.45
C CYS A 87 -3.29 9.23 -3.76
N GLY A 88 -2.11 8.60 -3.85
CA GLY A 88 -0.85 9.29 -4.11
C GLY A 88 -0.17 9.90 -2.88
N TYR A 89 -0.55 9.53 -1.66
CA TYR A 89 0.05 10.09 -0.44
C TYR A 89 1.47 9.60 -0.13
N ARG A 90 2.00 8.67 -0.91
CA ARG A 90 3.35 8.13 -0.72
C ARG A 90 4.42 9.23 -0.77
N GLN A 91 4.29 10.16 -1.71
CA GLN A 91 5.25 11.28 -1.80
C GLN A 91 5.21 12.19 -0.58
N ALA A 92 4.00 12.46 -0.04
CA ALA A 92 3.87 13.24 1.18
C ALA A 92 4.53 12.51 2.36
N PHE A 93 4.29 11.21 2.51
CA PHE A 93 4.96 10.37 3.50
C PHE A 93 6.49 10.44 3.38
N ASP A 94 7.04 10.30 2.18
CA ASP A 94 8.49 10.35 1.95
C ASP A 94 9.08 11.71 2.37
N GLU A 95 8.37 12.81 2.05
CA GLU A 95 8.75 14.15 2.45
C GLU A 95 8.74 14.34 3.98
N PHE A 96 7.67 13.94 4.66
CA PHE A 96 7.58 14.01 6.12
C PHE A 96 8.63 13.13 6.78
N SER A 97 8.85 11.92 6.29
CA SER A 97 9.85 10.99 6.82
C SER A 97 11.25 11.59 6.77
N ARG A 98 11.59 12.30 5.68
CA ARG A 98 12.86 13.01 5.56
C ARG A 98 12.99 14.11 6.63
N PHE A 99 11.98 14.96 6.78
CA PHE A 99 12.00 16.02 7.80
C PHE A 99 12.11 15.47 9.23
N VAL A 100 11.40 14.37 9.52
CA VAL A 100 11.49 13.71 10.84
C VAL A 100 12.89 13.13 11.05
N HIS A 101 13.48 12.47 10.04
CA HIS A 101 14.83 11.90 10.14
C HIS A 101 15.92 12.96 10.31
N GLU A 102 15.77 14.14 9.68
CA GLU A 102 16.71 15.26 9.86
C GLU A 102 16.76 15.74 11.32
N LYS A 103 15.61 15.76 12.01
CA LYS A 103 15.51 16.22 13.41
C LYS A 103 15.73 15.10 14.44
N TYR A 104 15.29 13.88 14.12
CA TYR A 104 15.28 12.70 14.99
C TYR A 104 15.94 11.51 14.29
N PRO A 105 17.28 11.47 14.18
CA PRO A 105 17.99 10.47 13.37
C PRO A 105 17.86 9.03 13.90
N SER A 106 17.54 8.85 15.18
CA SER A 106 17.36 7.53 15.82
C SER A 106 15.89 7.09 15.93
N MET A 107 14.93 7.85 15.41
CA MET A 107 13.51 7.49 15.42
C MET A 107 13.22 6.46 14.31
N LYS A 108 12.53 5.37 14.66
CA LYS A 108 12.04 4.40 13.67
C LYS A 108 10.76 4.96 13.03
N ILE A 109 10.73 5.03 11.70
CA ILE A 109 9.56 5.47 10.94
C ILE A 109 9.06 4.29 10.11
N ASP A 110 7.78 3.97 10.25
CA ASP A 110 7.07 2.96 9.46
C ASP A 110 5.95 3.61 8.64
N GLY A 111 5.76 3.13 7.41
CA GLY A 111 4.76 3.64 6.48
C GLY A 111 3.96 2.48 5.90
N SER A 112 2.66 2.45 6.17
CA SER A 112 1.76 1.39 5.71
C SER A 112 0.48 1.94 5.08
N ASN A 113 -0.16 1.12 4.24
CA ASN A 113 -1.40 1.49 3.58
C ASN A 113 -2.56 1.52 4.60
N TYR A 114 -3.34 2.59 4.58
CA TYR A 114 -4.55 2.68 5.39
C TYR A 114 -5.63 1.76 4.82
N ALA A 115 -5.94 0.67 5.53
CA ALA A 115 -6.95 -0.27 5.11
C ALA A 115 -8.35 0.38 5.05
N PRO A 116 -9.13 0.16 3.98
CA PRO A 116 -10.50 0.63 3.91
C PRO A 116 -11.36 -0.02 4.99
N VAL A 117 -12.39 0.71 5.42
CA VAL A 117 -13.35 0.21 6.41
C VAL A 117 -13.93 -1.11 5.91
N ALA A 118 -14.03 -2.12 6.79
CA ALA A 118 -14.38 -3.49 6.41
C ALA A 118 -15.63 -3.60 5.51
N TRP A 119 -16.67 -2.81 5.75
CA TRP A 119 -17.87 -2.82 4.90
C TRP A 119 -17.61 -2.35 3.46
N LYS A 120 -16.70 -1.40 3.25
CA LYS A 120 -16.29 -0.94 1.91
C LYS A 120 -15.50 -2.03 1.19
N ALA A 121 -14.60 -2.72 1.90
CA ALA A 121 -13.84 -3.85 1.35
C ALA A 121 -14.76 -5.00 0.93
N ILE A 122 -15.71 -5.38 1.78
CA ILE A 122 -16.72 -6.41 1.48
C ILE A 122 -17.58 -6.00 0.27
N LEU A 123 -18.00 -4.73 0.21
CA LEU A 123 -18.77 -4.22 -0.92
C LEU A 123 -17.96 -4.24 -2.22
N ALA A 124 -16.69 -3.85 -2.18
CA ALA A 124 -15.79 -3.92 -3.34
C ALA A 124 -15.62 -5.37 -3.83
N GLN A 125 -15.43 -6.34 -2.92
CA GLN A 125 -15.37 -7.76 -3.27
C GLN A 125 -16.68 -8.24 -3.92
N PHE A 126 -17.83 -7.87 -3.36
CA PHE A 126 -19.13 -8.22 -3.93
C PHE A 126 -19.33 -7.63 -5.34
N ILE A 127 -18.88 -6.39 -5.57
CA ILE A 127 -18.90 -5.76 -6.89
C ILE A 127 -17.99 -6.55 -7.86
N GLY A 128 -16.80 -6.97 -7.42
CA GLY A 128 -15.88 -7.79 -8.20
C GLY A 128 -16.51 -9.12 -8.66
N PHE A 129 -17.15 -9.86 -7.73
CA PHE A 129 -17.84 -11.11 -8.07
C PHE A 129 -19.05 -10.88 -8.98
N SER A 130 -19.89 -9.88 -8.68
CA SER A 130 -21.07 -9.59 -9.50
C SER A 130 -20.73 -9.13 -10.91
N LYS A 131 -19.63 -8.37 -11.08
CA LYS A 131 -19.05 -7.99 -12.39
C LYS A 131 -18.75 -9.22 -13.23
N ILE A 132 -18.03 -10.20 -12.67
CA ILE A 132 -17.66 -11.42 -13.39
C ILE A 132 -18.90 -12.22 -13.77
N ALA A 133 -19.84 -12.41 -12.84
CA ALA A 133 -21.08 -13.12 -13.10
C ALA A 133 -21.88 -12.46 -14.24
N MET A 134 -22.00 -11.14 -14.24
CA MET A 134 -22.70 -10.37 -15.26
C MET A 134 -22.02 -10.46 -16.63
N ILE A 135 -20.68 -10.39 -16.69
CA ILE A 135 -19.93 -10.55 -17.95
C ILE A 135 -20.17 -11.94 -18.54
N VAL A 136 -20.12 -12.99 -17.71
CA VAL A 136 -20.38 -14.38 -18.17
C VAL A 136 -21.78 -14.51 -18.75
N LEU A 137 -22.80 -13.93 -18.10
CA LEU A 137 -24.19 -13.95 -18.59
C LEU A 137 -24.33 -13.24 -19.95
N ILE A 138 -23.73 -12.06 -20.11
CA ILE A 138 -23.79 -11.28 -21.37
C ILE A 138 -23.10 -12.04 -22.51
N VAL A 139 -21.92 -12.63 -22.25
CA VAL A 139 -21.18 -13.41 -23.25
C VAL A 139 -21.99 -14.64 -23.68
N MET A 140 -22.55 -15.37 -22.72
CA MET A 140 -23.46 -16.51 -22.98
C MET A 140 -24.74 -16.09 -23.71
N GLY A 141 -25.07 -14.79 -23.72
CA GLY A 141 -26.29 -14.27 -24.35
C GLY A 141 -27.55 -14.71 -23.62
N ARG A 142 -27.44 -15.10 -22.33
CA ARG A 142 -28.60 -15.48 -21.52
C ARG A 142 -29.17 -14.26 -20.84
N ASP A 143 -30.48 -14.12 -20.95
CA ASP A 143 -31.23 -13.09 -20.24
C ASP A 143 -31.70 -13.61 -18.88
N PRO A 144 -31.11 -13.14 -17.76
CA PRO A 144 -31.55 -13.55 -16.43
C PRO A 144 -32.97 -13.05 -16.12
N PHE A 145 -33.39 -11.91 -16.68
CA PHE A 145 -34.72 -11.33 -16.42
C PHE A 145 -35.84 -12.16 -17.05
N ALA A 146 -35.60 -12.68 -18.26
CA ALA A 146 -36.52 -13.61 -18.91
C ALA A 146 -36.76 -14.88 -18.07
N SER A 147 -35.72 -15.39 -17.39
CA SER A 147 -35.85 -16.58 -16.53
C SER A 147 -36.66 -16.34 -15.25
N ILE A 148 -36.73 -15.08 -14.78
CA ILE A 148 -37.48 -14.66 -13.59
C ILE A 148 -38.89 -14.16 -13.96
N GLY A 149 -39.26 -14.20 -15.26
CA GLY A 149 -40.56 -13.73 -15.75
C GLY A 149 -40.74 -12.21 -15.68
N ARG A 150 -39.64 -11.45 -15.58
CA ARG A 150 -39.64 -9.97 -15.58
C ARG A 150 -39.29 -9.45 -16.98
N PRO A 151 -39.84 -8.30 -17.39
CA PRO A 151 -39.47 -7.69 -18.67
C PRO A 151 -37.99 -7.29 -18.66
N THR A 152 -37.28 -7.64 -19.72
CA THR A 152 -35.86 -7.31 -19.89
C THR A 152 -35.66 -5.80 -19.94
N PRO A 153 -34.79 -5.21 -19.08
CA PRO A 153 -34.47 -3.80 -19.17
C PRO A 153 -33.85 -3.45 -20.53
N THR A 154 -34.15 -2.26 -21.06
CA THR A 154 -33.62 -1.77 -22.35
C THR A 154 -32.09 -1.72 -22.39
N VAL A 155 -31.47 -1.40 -21.26
CA VAL A 155 -30.00 -1.42 -21.10
C VAL A 155 -29.45 -2.83 -21.24
N PHE A 156 -30.15 -3.83 -20.70
CA PHE A 156 -29.71 -5.22 -20.75
C PHE A 156 -29.92 -5.82 -22.14
N SER A 157 -31.03 -5.51 -22.82
CA SER A 157 -31.25 -5.94 -24.21
C SER A 157 -30.23 -5.29 -25.16
N TRP A 158 -29.86 -4.02 -24.94
CA TRP A 158 -28.75 -3.39 -25.66
C TRP A 158 -27.42 -4.10 -25.39
N ALA A 159 -27.19 -4.52 -24.15
CA ALA A 159 -25.97 -5.23 -23.77
C ALA A 159 -25.83 -6.61 -24.42
N LEU A 160 -26.93 -7.35 -24.56
CA LEU A 160 -26.97 -8.62 -25.27
C LEU A 160 -26.70 -8.45 -26.78
N ASN A 161 -27.14 -7.34 -27.37
CA ASN A 161 -26.88 -7.01 -28.78
C ASN A 161 -25.43 -6.57 -29.03
N ASN A 162 -24.79 -5.89 -28.06
CA ASN A 162 -23.44 -5.34 -28.18
C ASN A 162 -22.46 -5.94 -27.16
N LYS A 163 -22.42 -7.28 -27.10
CA LYS A 163 -21.72 -8.05 -26.06
C LYS A 163 -20.32 -7.52 -25.71
N LEU A 164 -19.47 -7.29 -26.70
CA LEU A 164 -18.09 -6.88 -26.47
C LEU A 164 -18.00 -5.48 -25.84
N SER A 165 -18.67 -4.49 -26.42
CA SER A 165 -18.67 -3.11 -25.94
C SER A 165 -19.28 -3.01 -24.54
N SER A 166 -20.36 -3.76 -24.29
CA SER A 166 -21.05 -3.75 -23.01
C SER A 166 -20.24 -4.44 -21.91
N CYS A 167 -19.56 -5.55 -22.22
CA CYS A 167 -18.65 -6.19 -21.25
C CYS A 167 -17.45 -5.30 -20.93
N MET A 168 -16.87 -4.63 -21.93
CA MET A 168 -15.77 -3.68 -21.70
C MET A 168 -16.21 -2.50 -20.82
N MET A 169 -17.37 -1.91 -21.11
CA MET A 169 -17.90 -0.80 -20.31
C MET A 169 -18.23 -1.23 -18.88
N LEU A 170 -18.86 -2.39 -18.70
CA LEU A 170 -19.15 -2.96 -17.39
C LEU A 170 -17.87 -3.21 -16.60
N PHE A 171 -16.86 -3.80 -17.24
CA PHE A 171 -15.57 -4.06 -16.61
C PHE A 171 -14.88 -2.78 -16.13
N LEU A 172 -14.77 -1.77 -17.01
CA LEU A 172 -14.14 -0.50 -16.67
C LEU A 172 -14.89 0.24 -15.57
N LEU A 173 -16.22 0.30 -15.65
CA LEU A 173 -17.04 1.02 -14.68
C LEU A 173 -16.97 0.34 -13.30
N SER A 174 -17.09 -0.98 -13.26
CA SER A 174 -16.98 -1.72 -12.00
C SER A 174 -15.58 -1.57 -11.38
N ASN A 175 -14.50 -1.65 -12.18
CA ASN A 175 -13.14 -1.42 -11.67
C ASN A 175 -12.95 0.01 -11.14
N ALA A 176 -13.55 1.01 -11.80
CA ALA A 176 -13.50 2.39 -11.32
C ALA A 176 -14.23 2.56 -9.97
N ILE A 177 -15.37 1.89 -9.78
CA ILE A 177 -16.12 1.90 -8.52
C ILE A 177 -15.37 1.14 -7.42
N GLU A 178 -14.84 -0.04 -7.72
CA GLU A 178 -14.00 -0.82 -6.82
C GLU A 178 -12.79 0.00 -6.34
N SER A 179 -12.06 0.64 -7.28
CA SER A 179 -10.94 1.52 -6.95
C SER A 179 -11.37 2.74 -6.12
N SER A 180 -12.57 3.28 -6.35
CA SER A 180 -13.10 4.40 -5.56
C SER A 180 -13.44 3.97 -4.13
N LEU A 181 -13.94 2.74 -3.93
CA LEU A 181 -14.23 2.19 -2.60
C LEU A 181 -12.96 1.92 -1.79
N MET A 182 -11.89 1.48 -2.45
CA MET A 182 -10.58 1.25 -1.83
C MET A 182 -9.83 2.55 -1.53
N SER A 183 -10.15 3.64 -2.22
CA SER A 183 -9.54 4.96 -2.02
C SER A 183 -10.10 5.63 -0.76
N THR A 184 -9.47 5.39 0.38
CA THR A 184 -9.91 5.92 1.69
C THR A 184 -9.65 7.41 1.84
N GLY A 185 -8.66 7.95 1.15
CA GLY A 185 -8.22 9.34 1.30
C GLY A 185 -7.62 9.66 2.66
N ALA A 186 -7.33 8.65 3.49
CA ALA A 186 -6.79 8.80 4.83
C ALA A 186 -5.30 9.18 4.80
N PHE A 187 -4.90 9.98 5.79
CA PHE A 187 -3.51 10.30 6.07
C PHE A 187 -3.39 10.52 7.57
N GLU A 188 -2.98 9.47 8.26
CA GLU A 188 -2.98 9.36 9.70
C GLU A 188 -1.56 9.17 10.19
N ILE A 189 -1.23 9.83 11.29
CA ILE A 189 0.11 9.83 11.87
C ILE A 189 0.01 9.43 13.33
N TYR A 190 0.80 8.43 13.70
CA TYR A 190 0.87 7.89 15.04
C TYR A 190 2.28 8.05 15.60
N LEU A 191 2.37 8.38 16.88
CA LEU A 191 3.60 8.36 17.64
C LEU A 191 3.46 7.33 18.76
N GLY A 192 4.16 6.20 18.62
CA GLY A 192 3.94 5.01 19.41
C GLY A 192 2.53 4.45 19.15
N ASN A 193 1.68 4.50 20.19
CA ASN A 193 0.30 4.03 20.13
C ASN A 193 -0.72 5.17 20.07
N GLU A 194 -0.27 6.42 20.05
CA GLU A 194 -1.13 7.60 20.09
C GLU A 194 -1.26 8.22 18.70
N GLN A 195 -2.50 8.52 18.29
CA GLN A 195 -2.79 9.21 17.04
C GLN A 195 -2.57 10.71 17.24
N ILE A 196 -1.54 11.27 16.59
CA ILE A 196 -1.19 12.70 16.71
C ILE A 196 -1.79 13.54 15.58
N TRP A 197 -2.15 12.90 14.46
CA TRP A 197 -2.84 13.58 13.36
C TRP A 197 -3.77 12.66 12.61
N SER A 198 -4.93 13.19 12.23
CA SER A 198 -5.87 12.57 11.32
C SER A 198 -6.31 13.54 10.24
N LYS A 199 -6.11 13.18 8.97
CA LYS A 199 -6.72 13.94 7.88
C LYS A 199 -8.24 13.74 7.84
N LEU A 200 -8.74 12.57 8.22
CA LEU A 200 -10.18 12.31 8.24
C LEU A 200 -10.91 13.21 9.24
N GLU A 201 -10.26 13.52 10.37
CA GLU A 201 -10.81 14.43 11.39
C GLU A 201 -10.53 15.90 11.09
N SER A 202 -9.30 16.24 10.69
CA SER A 202 -8.90 17.63 10.44
C SER A 202 -9.30 18.17 9.06
N GLY A 203 -9.63 17.29 8.11
CA GLY A 203 -9.95 17.63 6.72
C GLY A 203 -8.74 17.99 5.85
N ARG A 204 -7.52 18.03 6.39
CA ARG A 204 -6.30 18.38 5.64
C ARG A 204 -5.07 17.60 6.11
N VAL A 205 -4.02 17.60 5.28
CA VAL A 205 -2.69 17.13 5.66
C VAL A 205 -2.01 18.25 6.46
N PRO A 206 -1.22 17.95 7.51
CA PRO A 206 -0.53 18.98 8.28
C PRO A 206 0.58 19.61 7.44
N THR A 207 1.04 20.80 7.82
CA THR A 207 2.28 21.33 7.24
C THR A 207 3.49 20.69 7.93
N PRO A 208 4.67 20.61 7.29
CA PRO A 208 5.87 20.05 7.94
C PRO A 208 6.20 20.74 9.27
N ALA A 209 6.07 22.07 9.35
CA ALA A 209 6.31 22.83 10.58
C ALA A 209 5.31 22.47 11.69
N GLU A 210 4.03 22.34 11.35
CA GLU A 210 2.96 21.95 12.29
C GLU A 210 3.19 20.54 12.83
N LEU A 211 3.55 19.59 11.95
CA LEU A 211 3.86 18.23 12.37
C LEU A 211 5.04 18.21 13.36
N MET A 212 6.11 18.94 13.07
CA MET A 212 7.28 19.01 13.97
C MET A 212 6.92 19.59 15.33
N GLN A 213 6.07 20.62 15.37
CA GLN A 213 5.62 21.20 16.63
C GLN A 213 4.82 20.19 17.46
N ILE A 214 3.88 19.47 16.85
CA ILE A 214 3.07 18.45 17.52
C ILE A 214 3.97 17.32 18.06
N ILE A 215 4.95 16.88 17.27
CA ILE A 215 5.92 15.87 17.72
C ILE A 215 6.68 16.38 18.94
N ASP A 216 7.20 17.61 18.91
CA ASP A 216 7.95 18.18 20.03
C ASP A 216 7.10 18.23 21.31
N GLU A 217 5.84 18.67 21.18
CA GLU A 217 4.88 18.71 22.29
C GLU A 217 4.66 17.31 22.89
N HIS A 218 4.40 16.29 22.05
CA HIS A 218 4.23 14.91 22.52
C HIS A 218 5.51 14.30 23.11
N MET A 219 6.67 14.65 22.56
CA MET A 219 7.97 14.18 23.07
C MET A 219 8.29 14.75 24.45
N VAL A 220 7.95 16.03 24.69
CA VAL A 220 8.06 16.67 26.01
C VAL A 220 7.13 16.00 27.02
N ILE A 221 5.87 15.74 26.64
CA ILE A 221 4.87 15.08 27.50
C ILE A 221 5.30 13.64 27.82
N SER A 222 5.87 12.92 26.86
CA SER A 222 6.35 11.55 27.01
C SER A 222 7.67 11.44 27.79
N GLY A 223 8.24 12.56 28.24
CA GLY A 223 9.49 12.61 29.01
C GLY A 223 10.76 12.28 28.20
N ALA A 224 10.64 12.12 26.88
CA ALA A 224 11.76 11.94 25.96
C ALA A 224 12.36 13.32 25.67
N LYS A 225 13.20 13.82 26.59
CA LYS A 225 13.85 15.13 26.42
C LYS A 225 14.82 15.10 25.24
N VAL A 226 14.47 15.87 24.21
CA VAL A 226 15.37 16.37 23.19
C VAL A 226 16.25 17.42 23.88
N SER A 227 17.55 17.14 24.03
CA SER A 227 18.55 18.11 24.53
C SER A 227 19.44 18.57 23.40
#